data_AF-U1NRP8-F1
#
_entry.id   AF-U1NRP8-F1
#
_cell.length_a   1.000
_cell.length_b   1.000
_cell.length_c   1.000
_cell.angle_alpha   90.00
_cell.angle_beta   90.00
_cell.angle_gamma   90.00
#
_symmetry.space_group_name_H-M   'P 1'
#
loop_
_entity.id
_entity.type
_entity.pdbx_description
1 polymer ?
#
loop_
_entity_poly.entity_id
_entity_poly.type
_entity_poly.pdbx_seq_one_letter_code
_entity_poly.pdbx_strand_id
1 'polypeptide(L)'
;MQNVIVQVNDTQMIPSRAVTNGDDSVIPLRVDHITANPVESRGTLYCTDIEGTQLRVGVQESISADLDREIDGWYRFDGIGRSQSLRAELRLSRNGSIERIETPEKDTQPPLTDLNDPTLIQMDSSAEVIGVTIQPRSANTTASVGVTDPEGVEIGAVCLVHCDGTGETTVYHREEGHPQDEHLLLQHVVEKISGVEGVTLVTHEHNNSQIEMLYDRVALAAEGEIIDSGAERVLDDCFHVTTEQVAIRTGADTVMQAARKMNIDVSSVLLDNYDIGIEQTDWRDDWEALPETLPSASVPQMTDQDYEVLLERYFDDESSSGDSAELARCLKAYASADLELIRGLIAQGVMDRLACSRVASRVPRRD
;
A
#
# COMPACT_ATOMS: atom_id res chain seq x y z
N MET A 1 -5.42 26.94 -57.52
CA MET A 1 -4.51 26.65 -56.40
C MET A 1 -5.33 26.61 -55.13
N GLN A 2 -5.69 25.41 -54.68
CA GLN A 2 -6.28 25.13 -53.37
C GLN A 2 -5.14 24.77 -52.41
N ASN A 3 -5.16 25.35 -51.20
CA ASN A 3 -4.47 24.88 -49.99
C ASN A 3 -5.32 25.44 -48.83
N VAL A 4 -6.34 24.72 -48.38
CA VAL A 4 -6.32 23.72 -47.28
C VAL A 4 -5.85 24.36 -45.98
N ILE A 5 -6.85 24.79 -45.20
CA ILE A 5 -6.75 25.15 -43.79
C ILE A 5 -6.61 23.83 -43.03
N VAL A 6 -5.47 23.61 -42.38
CA VAL A 6 -5.32 22.50 -41.43
C VAL A 6 -6.02 22.94 -40.14
N GLN A 7 -7.20 22.40 -39.90
CA GLN A 7 -7.81 22.43 -38.57
C GLN A 7 -6.93 21.60 -37.65
N VAL A 8 -6.39 22.25 -36.62
CA VAL A 8 -5.89 21.58 -35.43
C VAL A 8 -7.12 20.98 -34.77
N ASN A 9 -7.30 19.67 -34.92
CA ASN A 9 -8.25 18.94 -34.09
C ASN A 9 -7.66 18.91 -32.70
N ASP A 10 -8.18 19.78 -31.83
CA ASP A 10 -8.13 19.58 -30.39
C ASP A 10 -8.68 18.18 -30.13
N THR A 11 -7.80 17.26 -29.73
CA THR A 11 -8.21 15.98 -29.18
C THR A 11 -8.91 16.30 -27.87
N GLN A 12 -10.23 16.43 -27.91
CA GLN A 12 -11.08 16.50 -26.74
C GLN A 12 -10.78 15.25 -25.89
N MET A 13 -10.06 15.44 -24.78
CA MET A 13 -10.09 14.50 -23.68
C MET A 13 -11.55 14.39 -23.23
N ILE A 14 -12.14 13.21 -23.39
CA ILE A 14 -13.43 12.91 -22.79
C ILE A 14 -13.19 12.86 -21.27
N PRO A 15 -13.87 13.70 -20.47
CA PRO A 15 -13.57 13.80 -19.06
C PRO A 15 -14.15 12.60 -18.31
N SER A 16 -13.28 11.81 -17.69
CA SER A 16 -13.61 11.00 -16.52
C SER A 16 -14.32 11.89 -15.50
N ARG A 17 -15.55 11.56 -15.09
CA ARG A 17 -16.33 12.43 -14.21
C ARG A 17 -15.63 12.56 -12.87
N ALA A 18 -14.95 13.67 -12.61
CA ALA A 18 -14.31 13.95 -11.33
C ALA A 18 -15.33 14.33 -10.24
N VAL A 19 -15.08 14.00 -8.97
CA VAL A 19 -15.81 14.65 -7.86
C VAL A 19 -15.37 16.10 -7.91
N THR A 20 -16.27 16.99 -8.32
CA THR A 20 -15.97 18.42 -8.32
C THR A 20 -16.02 18.97 -6.90
N ASN A 21 -15.57 20.21 -6.70
CA ASN A 21 -15.71 20.92 -5.42
C ASN A 21 -17.19 21.20 -5.03
N GLY A 22 -18.16 20.76 -5.83
CA GLY A 22 -19.60 20.84 -5.56
C GLY A 22 -20.15 19.60 -4.85
N ASP A 23 -21.20 19.80 -4.05
CA ASP A 23 -21.83 18.81 -3.15
C ASP A 23 -22.85 17.86 -3.87
N ASP A 24 -22.61 17.39 -5.10
CA ASP A 24 -23.66 16.75 -5.95
C ASP A 24 -23.31 15.35 -6.51
N SER A 25 -22.30 14.67 -5.95
CA SER A 25 -21.93 13.32 -6.43
C SER A 25 -22.58 12.22 -5.60
N VAL A 26 -23.07 11.18 -6.28
CA VAL A 26 -23.58 9.94 -5.68
C VAL A 26 -22.54 8.84 -5.86
N ILE A 27 -22.05 8.25 -4.78
CA ILE A 27 -20.92 7.30 -4.81
C ILE A 27 -21.24 6.05 -3.98
N PRO A 28 -21.15 4.84 -4.57
CA PRO A 28 -21.17 3.61 -3.80
C PRO A 28 -19.80 3.35 -3.17
N LEU A 29 -19.74 3.19 -1.86
CA LEU A 29 -18.53 2.91 -1.09
C LEU A 29 -18.80 1.84 -0.04
N ARG A 30 -17.86 0.94 0.18
CA ARG A 30 -17.83 0.05 1.35
C ARG A 30 -17.24 0.82 2.52
N VAL A 31 -17.85 0.78 3.69
CA VAL A 31 -17.28 1.40 4.90
C VAL A 31 -16.42 0.36 5.62
N ASP A 32 -15.12 0.56 5.65
CA ASP A 32 -14.15 -0.37 6.23
C ASP A 32 -13.85 -0.05 7.70
N HIS A 33 -13.77 1.24 8.03
CA HIS A 33 -13.46 1.69 9.39
C HIS A 33 -14.02 3.09 9.66
N ILE A 34 -14.22 3.42 10.93
CA ILE A 34 -14.79 4.70 11.38
C ILE A 34 -13.95 5.25 12.52
N THR A 35 -13.43 6.46 12.35
CA THR A 35 -12.81 7.22 13.44
C THR A 35 -13.71 8.39 13.84
N ALA A 36 -13.99 8.50 15.14
CA ALA A 36 -14.72 9.64 15.69
C ALA A 36 -13.72 10.64 16.27
N ASN A 37 -13.82 11.92 15.89
CA ASN A 37 -13.10 12.99 16.57
C ASN A 37 -14.04 13.68 17.59
N PRO A 38 -13.90 13.39 18.89
CA PRO A 38 -14.80 13.89 19.93
C PRO A 38 -14.70 15.41 20.13
N VAL A 39 -13.67 16.08 19.57
CA VAL A 39 -13.45 17.53 19.75
C VAL A 39 -14.21 18.35 18.69
N GLU A 40 -14.46 17.80 17.51
CA GLU A 40 -15.00 18.55 16.35
C GLU A 40 -16.43 18.14 15.94
N SER A 41 -17.05 17.20 16.65
CA SER A 41 -18.34 16.58 16.29
C SER A 41 -18.40 16.13 14.82
N ARG A 42 -17.27 15.62 14.34
CA ARG A 42 -17.05 15.11 12.98
C ARG A 42 -16.38 13.75 13.09
N GLY A 43 -16.82 12.83 12.26
CA GLY A 43 -16.17 11.53 12.07
C GLY A 43 -15.51 11.46 10.69
N THR A 44 -14.52 10.60 10.55
CA THR A 44 -13.95 10.21 9.26
C THR A 44 -14.31 8.74 9.03
N LEU A 45 -14.92 8.47 7.88
CA LEU A 45 -15.14 7.12 7.39
C LEU A 45 -13.98 6.76 6.46
N TYR A 46 -13.40 5.59 6.69
CA TYR A 46 -12.45 4.94 5.81
C TYR A 46 -13.25 3.99 4.95
N CYS A 47 -13.21 4.21 3.65
CA CYS A 47 -14.08 3.54 2.72
C CYS A 47 -13.30 2.95 1.55
N THR A 48 -13.76 1.84 1.00
CA THR A 48 -13.23 1.26 -0.23
C THR A 48 -14.25 1.42 -1.35
N ASP A 49 -13.84 1.97 -2.49
CA ASP A 49 -14.70 2.04 -3.68
C ASP A 49 -14.82 0.68 -4.40
N ILE A 50 -15.67 0.61 -5.43
CA ILE A 50 -15.87 -0.62 -6.21
C ILE A 50 -14.62 -1.08 -6.97
N GLU A 51 -13.65 -0.20 -7.20
CA GLU A 51 -12.37 -0.51 -7.83
C GLU A 51 -11.36 -1.08 -6.82
N GLY A 52 -11.58 -0.90 -5.51
CA GLY A 52 -10.66 -1.29 -4.44
C GLY A 52 -9.80 -0.13 -3.93
N THR A 53 -10.11 1.12 -4.30
CA THR A 53 -9.41 2.31 -3.81
C THR A 53 -9.90 2.65 -2.41
N GLN A 54 -8.99 2.77 -1.44
CA GLN A 54 -9.34 3.33 -0.14
C GLN A 54 -9.42 4.85 -0.20
N LEU A 55 -10.49 5.41 0.38
CA LEU A 55 -10.89 6.80 0.35
C LEU A 55 -11.37 7.24 1.73
N ARG A 56 -11.19 8.53 2.03
CA ARG A 56 -11.70 9.14 3.27
C ARG A 56 -12.93 9.98 3.02
N VAL A 57 -13.99 9.74 3.79
CA VAL A 57 -15.19 10.57 3.77
C VAL A 57 -15.39 11.22 5.14
N GLY A 58 -15.24 12.55 5.19
CA GLY A 58 -15.60 13.32 6.38
C GLY A 58 -17.12 13.44 6.53
N VAL A 59 -17.65 13.04 7.68
CA VAL A 59 -19.09 13.06 8.02
C VAL A 59 -19.38 13.72 9.37
N GLN A 60 -20.65 14.01 9.67
CA GLN A 60 -21.06 14.47 11.00
C GLN A 60 -21.19 13.28 11.96
N GLU A 61 -20.86 13.48 13.23
CA GLU A 61 -20.83 12.44 14.27
C GLU A 61 -22.17 11.71 14.45
N SER A 62 -23.30 12.38 14.24
CA SER A 62 -24.62 11.74 14.31
C SER A 62 -24.86 10.73 13.18
N ILE A 63 -24.18 10.87 12.05
CA ILE A 63 -24.29 9.97 10.89
C ILE A 63 -23.34 8.78 11.05
N SER A 64 -22.15 8.98 11.63
CA SER A 64 -21.20 7.89 11.87
C SER A 64 -21.72 6.89 12.91
N ALA A 65 -22.41 7.35 13.95
CA ALA A 65 -22.95 6.47 15.00
C ALA A 65 -23.97 5.43 14.48
N ASP A 66 -24.69 5.73 13.40
CA ASP A 66 -25.61 4.80 12.76
C ASP A 66 -24.87 3.73 11.91
N LEU A 67 -23.67 4.08 11.39
CA LEU A 67 -22.81 3.20 10.59
C LEU A 67 -21.91 2.29 11.42
N ASP A 68 -21.56 2.67 12.65
CA ASP A 68 -20.72 1.89 13.58
C ASP A 68 -21.21 0.45 13.81
N ARG A 69 -22.47 0.15 13.51
CA ARG A 69 -23.09 -1.18 13.69
C ARG A 69 -22.90 -2.12 12.49
N GLU A 70 -22.45 -1.62 11.36
CA GLU A 70 -22.46 -2.33 10.08
C GLU A 70 -21.21 -2.03 9.22
N ILE A 71 -20.05 -2.00 9.88
CA ILE A 71 -18.73 -2.03 9.24
C ILE A 71 -18.67 -3.20 8.24
N ASP A 72 -17.93 -3.02 7.13
CA ASP A 72 -17.87 -3.86 5.93
C ASP A 72 -19.12 -3.82 5.03
N GLY A 73 -20.12 -3.01 5.37
CA GLY A 73 -21.32 -2.79 4.55
C GLY A 73 -21.06 -1.89 3.34
N TRP A 74 -21.79 -2.13 2.25
CA TRP A 74 -21.84 -1.23 1.10
C TRP A 74 -22.93 -0.16 1.27
N TYR A 75 -22.57 1.08 0.98
CA TYR A 75 -23.43 2.24 1.13
C TYR A 75 -23.36 3.14 -0.09
N ARG A 76 -24.51 3.70 -0.46
CA ARG A 76 -24.62 4.79 -1.42
C ARG A 76 -24.60 6.10 -0.67
N PHE A 77 -23.56 6.89 -0.90
CA PHE A 77 -23.42 8.23 -0.37
C PHE A 77 -23.91 9.24 -1.39
N ASP A 78 -24.88 10.07 -1.01
CA ASP A 78 -25.41 11.17 -1.82
C ASP A 78 -24.89 12.51 -1.29
N GLY A 79 -24.60 13.43 -2.20
CA GLY A 79 -24.08 14.75 -1.87
C GLY A 79 -22.64 14.75 -1.37
N ILE A 80 -21.80 13.87 -1.93
CA ILE A 80 -20.35 13.89 -1.71
C ILE A 80 -19.69 14.94 -2.61
N GLY A 81 -18.80 15.73 -2.01
CA GLY A 81 -17.92 16.66 -2.70
C GLY A 81 -16.47 16.51 -2.24
N ARG A 82 -15.55 17.13 -2.97
CA ARG A 82 -14.15 17.23 -2.53
C ARG A 82 -14.00 18.16 -1.34
N SER A 83 -13.24 17.71 -0.36
CA SER A 83 -12.92 18.47 0.83
C SER A 83 -11.75 19.43 0.57
N GLN A 84 -11.79 20.62 1.17
CA GLN A 84 -10.64 21.53 1.28
C GLN A 84 -9.88 21.37 2.60
N SER A 85 -10.35 20.46 3.46
CA SER A 85 -9.75 20.18 4.75
C SER A 85 -8.72 19.07 4.60
N LEU A 86 -7.52 19.27 5.18
CA LEU A 86 -6.41 18.32 5.15
C LEU A 86 -6.83 16.90 5.59
N ARG A 87 -7.73 16.77 6.57
CA ARG A 87 -8.10 15.49 7.19
C ARG A 87 -9.05 14.57 6.41
N ALA A 88 -9.64 15.02 5.30
CA ALA A 88 -10.59 14.22 4.54
C ALA A 88 -10.47 14.57 3.07
N GLU A 89 -10.49 13.57 2.19
CA GLU A 89 -10.38 13.78 0.74
C GLU A 89 -11.76 14.05 0.15
N LEU A 90 -12.76 13.32 0.64
CA LEU A 90 -14.17 13.52 0.36
C LEU A 90 -14.89 14.05 1.60
N ARG A 91 -15.91 14.85 1.37
CA ARG A 91 -16.78 15.37 2.41
C ARG A 91 -18.22 15.12 2.02
N LEU A 92 -18.95 14.47 2.92
CA LEU A 92 -20.40 14.40 2.80
C LEU A 92 -20.98 15.77 3.14
N SER A 93 -21.80 16.30 2.23
CA SER A 93 -22.49 17.57 2.47
C SER A 93 -23.43 17.46 3.67
N ARG A 94 -23.81 18.60 4.26
CA ARG A 94 -24.71 18.60 5.43
C ARG A 94 -26.10 18.01 5.13
N ASN A 95 -26.52 18.04 3.87
CA ASN A 95 -27.79 17.51 3.42
C ASN A 95 -27.62 16.16 2.70
N GLY A 96 -26.39 15.63 2.66
CA GLY A 96 -26.09 14.33 2.07
C GLY A 96 -26.74 13.21 2.85
N SER A 97 -27.02 12.12 2.17
CA SER A 97 -27.59 10.92 2.77
C SER A 97 -26.66 9.73 2.54
N ILE A 98 -26.77 8.74 3.42
CA ILE A 98 -26.08 7.47 3.30
C ILE A 98 -27.16 6.40 3.36
N GLU A 99 -27.25 5.59 2.31
CA GLU A 99 -28.23 4.52 2.23
C GLU A 99 -27.52 3.19 2.01
N ARG A 100 -27.87 2.18 2.81
CA ARG A 100 -27.34 0.84 2.62
C ARG A 100 -27.79 0.27 1.27
N ILE A 101 -26.84 -0.31 0.56
CA ILE A 101 -27.07 -1.01 -0.71
C ILE A 101 -26.54 -2.44 -0.62
N GLU A 102 -26.99 -3.30 -1.52
CA GLU A 102 -26.29 -4.56 -1.74
C GLU A 102 -24.92 -4.29 -2.37
N THR A 103 -23.99 -5.24 -2.23
CA THR A 103 -22.68 -5.16 -2.91
C THR A 103 -22.91 -4.83 -4.38
N PRO A 104 -22.41 -3.68 -4.86
CA PRO A 104 -22.58 -3.31 -6.25
C PRO A 104 -22.06 -4.42 -7.15
N GLU A 105 -22.81 -4.76 -8.21
CA GLU A 105 -22.27 -5.63 -9.25
C GLU A 105 -21.01 -4.94 -9.80
N LYS A 106 -19.85 -5.58 -9.61
CA LYS A 106 -18.63 -5.17 -10.28
C LYS A 106 -18.91 -5.33 -11.77
N ASP A 107 -19.16 -4.23 -12.49
CA ASP A 107 -19.29 -4.26 -13.94
C ASP A 107 -18.11 -5.07 -14.48
N THR A 108 -18.42 -6.23 -15.06
CA THR A 108 -17.45 -7.11 -15.69
C THR A 108 -17.01 -6.38 -16.94
N GLN A 109 -15.98 -5.54 -16.80
CA GLN A 109 -15.32 -4.70 -17.83
C GLN A 109 -16.21 -4.33 -19.04
N PRO A 110 -16.55 -3.05 -19.26
CA PRO A 110 -16.97 -2.67 -20.59
C PRO A 110 -15.85 -3.06 -21.59
N PRO A 111 -16.19 -3.58 -22.77
CA PRO A 111 -15.20 -3.97 -23.76
C PRO A 111 -14.23 -2.81 -24.04
N LEU A 112 -12.96 -3.14 -24.28
CA LEU A 112 -11.81 -2.21 -24.44
C LEU A 112 -12.04 -1.02 -25.41
N THR A 113 -13.08 -1.05 -26.23
CA THR A 113 -13.50 -0.01 -27.18
C THR A 113 -14.45 1.05 -26.61
N ASP A 114 -15.05 0.82 -25.44
CA ASP A 114 -16.08 1.70 -24.86
C ASP A 114 -15.57 2.58 -23.69
N LEU A 115 -14.25 2.79 -23.61
CA LEU A 115 -13.57 3.70 -22.65
C LEU A 115 -13.98 5.19 -22.80
N ASN A 116 -14.99 5.50 -23.61
CA ASN A 116 -15.48 6.85 -23.85
C ASN A 116 -16.65 7.25 -22.93
N ASP A 117 -17.15 6.37 -22.07
CA ASP A 117 -18.15 6.74 -21.06
C ASP A 117 -17.79 6.11 -19.69
N PRO A 118 -17.05 6.83 -18.84
CA PRO A 118 -16.75 6.37 -17.48
C PRO A 118 -17.92 6.71 -16.53
N THR A 119 -18.47 5.67 -15.89
CA THR A 119 -19.40 5.77 -14.75
C THR A 119 -18.69 6.04 -13.42
N LEU A 120 -17.36 5.97 -13.40
CA LEU A 120 -16.53 5.95 -12.19
C LEU A 120 -15.85 7.29 -11.95
N ILE A 121 -15.90 7.71 -10.69
CA ILE A 121 -15.44 9.02 -10.29
C ILE A 121 -13.95 9.00 -10.00
N GLN A 122 -13.17 9.64 -10.87
CA GLN A 122 -11.76 9.89 -10.62
C GLN A 122 -11.60 11.20 -9.84
N MET A 123 -11.34 11.10 -8.54
CA MET A 123 -10.75 12.21 -7.80
C MET A 123 -9.35 12.47 -8.36
N ASP A 124 -8.98 13.74 -8.60
CA ASP A 124 -7.70 14.18 -9.21
C ASP A 124 -6.53 13.23 -8.96
N SER A 125 -5.79 13.05 -10.05
CA SER A 125 -4.51 12.36 -10.14
C SER A 125 -3.64 12.57 -8.91
N SER A 126 -3.14 11.46 -8.36
CA SER A 126 -2.08 11.49 -7.35
C SER A 126 -0.84 12.20 -7.90
N ALA A 127 -0.20 13.00 -7.05
CA ALA A 127 1.02 13.70 -7.42
C ALA A 127 2.24 12.75 -7.49
N GLU A 128 2.17 11.62 -6.79
CA GLU A 128 3.25 10.64 -6.66
C GLU A 128 2.74 9.26 -6.22
N VAL A 129 3.19 8.20 -6.92
CA VAL A 129 2.92 6.80 -6.54
C VAL A 129 4.15 6.18 -5.89
N ILE A 130 3.98 5.66 -4.66
CA ILE A 130 5.04 5.02 -3.88
C ILE A 130 4.64 3.57 -3.61
N GLY A 131 5.49 2.62 -4.03
CA GLY A 131 5.39 1.23 -3.60
C GLY A 131 5.99 1.06 -2.21
N VAL A 132 5.32 0.30 -1.34
CA VAL A 132 5.71 0.08 0.06
C VAL A 132 5.73 -1.41 0.38
N THR A 133 6.78 -1.86 1.08
CA THR A 133 6.81 -3.16 1.77
C THR A 133 7.22 -2.96 3.22
N ILE A 134 6.61 -3.74 4.12
CA ILE A 134 6.84 -3.67 5.56
C ILE A 134 7.15 -5.08 6.04
N GLN A 135 8.27 -5.22 6.73
CA GLN A 135 8.71 -6.48 7.32
C GLN A 135 8.46 -6.44 8.83
N PRO A 136 7.44 -7.18 9.32
CA PRO A 136 7.20 -7.30 10.75
C PRO A 136 8.33 -8.09 11.42
N ARG A 137 8.48 -7.88 12.72
CA ARG A 137 9.34 -8.64 13.62
C ARG A 137 8.54 -8.95 14.88
N SER A 138 8.63 -10.18 15.38
CA SER A 138 8.02 -10.48 16.68
C SER A 138 8.76 -9.72 17.79
N ALA A 139 8.03 -9.02 18.65
CA ALA A 139 8.60 -8.39 19.85
C ALA A 139 9.11 -9.44 20.87
N ASN A 140 8.63 -10.70 20.76
CA ASN A 140 9.02 -11.81 21.63
C ASN A 140 9.37 -13.06 20.78
N THR A 141 10.55 -13.63 20.98
CA THR A 141 11.12 -14.79 20.26
C THR A 141 10.32 -16.10 20.38
N THR A 142 9.10 -16.11 20.94
CA THR A 142 8.33 -17.32 21.25
C THR A 142 6.84 -17.31 20.87
N ALA A 143 6.31 -16.28 20.22
CA ALA A 143 4.90 -16.22 19.82
C ALA A 143 4.72 -16.11 18.30
N SER A 144 3.74 -16.83 17.72
CA SER A 144 3.40 -16.72 16.30
C SER A 144 2.78 -15.35 15.99
N VAL A 145 3.29 -14.71 14.95
CA VAL A 145 2.90 -13.36 14.50
C VAL A 145 1.46 -13.35 14.00
N GLY A 146 0.62 -12.52 14.62
CA GLY A 146 -0.68 -12.13 14.09
C GLY A 146 -0.70 -10.62 13.94
N VAL A 147 -1.12 -10.12 12.78
CA VAL A 147 -1.21 -8.67 12.48
C VAL A 147 -2.21 -7.93 13.39
N THR A 148 -2.95 -8.64 14.25
CA THR A 148 -3.98 -8.11 15.15
C THR A 148 -3.48 -7.73 16.54
N ASP A 149 -2.18 -7.83 16.83
CA ASP A 149 -1.58 -7.44 18.13
C ASP A 149 -0.41 -6.44 17.92
N PRO A 150 -0.71 -5.14 17.79
CA PRO A 150 0.31 -4.11 17.52
C PRO A 150 1.28 -3.89 18.69
N GLU A 151 0.99 -4.37 19.90
CA GLU A 151 1.92 -4.35 21.04
C GLU A 151 2.90 -5.55 21.01
N GLY A 152 2.49 -6.67 20.41
CA GLY A 152 3.29 -7.89 20.25
C GLY A 152 4.18 -7.93 19.01
N VAL A 153 4.05 -6.94 18.12
CA VAL A 153 4.77 -6.86 16.83
C VAL A 153 5.51 -5.53 16.71
N GLU A 154 6.76 -5.58 16.28
CA GLU A 154 7.60 -4.43 15.93
C GLU A 154 7.86 -4.41 14.42
N ILE A 155 8.27 -3.26 13.87
CA ILE A 155 8.67 -3.16 12.46
C ILE A 155 10.20 -3.28 12.35
N GLY A 156 10.66 -4.30 11.60
CA GLY A 156 12.08 -4.54 11.35
C GLY A 156 12.63 -3.80 10.14
N ALA A 157 11.80 -3.62 9.10
CA ALA A 157 12.18 -2.85 7.93
C ALA A 157 10.97 -2.26 7.20
N VAL A 158 11.18 -1.10 6.57
CA VAL A 158 10.24 -0.48 5.62
C VAL A 158 10.99 -0.12 4.35
N CYS A 159 10.51 -0.61 3.22
CA CYS A 159 11.08 -0.27 1.92
C CYS A 159 10.11 0.62 1.14
N LEU A 160 10.64 1.66 0.52
CA LEU A 160 9.88 2.60 -0.31
C LEU A 160 10.52 2.69 -1.70
N VAL A 161 9.70 2.65 -2.75
CA VAL A 161 10.13 2.94 -4.12
C VAL A 161 9.19 3.95 -4.77
N HIS A 162 9.75 4.99 -5.38
CA HIS A 162 8.98 5.91 -6.21
C HIS A 162 8.74 5.25 -7.58
N CYS A 163 7.48 5.00 -7.91
CA CYS A 163 7.12 4.25 -9.13
C CYS A 163 7.09 5.13 -10.39
N ASP A 164 7.06 6.46 -10.23
CA ASP A 164 6.96 7.44 -11.31
C ASP A 164 8.31 7.86 -11.92
N GLY A 165 9.42 7.23 -11.53
CA GLY A 165 10.77 7.62 -11.98
C GLY A 165 11.82 6.50 -11.89
N THR A 166 13.08 6.85 -12.18
CA THR A 166 14.24 5.95 -12.02
C THR A 166 14.76 5.92 -10.58
N GLY A 167 13.91 6.21 -9.60
CA GLY A 167 14.29 6.30 -8.19
C GLY A 167 14.83 4.95 -7.70
N GLU A 168 15.89 5.01 -6.90
CA GLU A 168 16.39 3.83 -6.19
C GLU A 168 15.45 3.47 -5.04
N THR A 169 15.31 2.16 -4.79
CA THR A 169 14.61 1.65 -3.62
C THR A 169 15.32 2.09 -2.34
N THR A 170 14.61 2.87 -1.53
CA THR A 170 15.06 3.25 -0.19
C THR A 170 14.62 2.18 0.79
N VAL A 171 15.53 1.74 1.64
CA VAL A 171 15.23 0.71 2.65
C VAL A 171 15.68 1.23 3.99
N TYR A 172 14.72 1.36 4.90
CA TYR A 172 14.94 1.68 6.29
C TYR A 172 14.94 0.38 7.06
N HIS A 173 16.09 0.02 7.62
CA HIS A 173 16.21 -1.08 8.55
C HIS A 173 16.40 -0.52 9.96
N ARG A 174 15.79 -1.19 10.93
CA ARG A 174 16.14 -0.97 12.32
C ARG A 174 17.57 -1.46 12.57
N GLU A 175 18.36 -0.73 13.34
CA GLU A 175 19.78 -1.08 13.58
C GLU A 175 20.00 -1.94 14.83
N GLU A 176 19.18 -1.81 15.88
CA GLU A 176 19.30 -2.66 17.08
C GLU A 176 17.94 -3.05 17.66
N GLY A 177 17.92 -3.99 18.61
CA GLY A 177 16.71 -4.42 19.32
C GLY A 177 16.15 -3.38 20.31
N HIS A 178 16.66 -2.15 20.33
CA HIS A 178 16.16 -1.10 21.21
C HIS A 178 14.91 -0.44 20.60
N PRO A 179 13.82 -0.18 21.35
CA PRO A 179 12.60 0.41 20.80
C PRO A 179 12.80 1.77 20.11
N GLN A 180 13.85 2.51 20.51
CA GLN A 180 14.19 3.79 19.89
C GLN A 180 14.60 3.68 18.43
N ASP A 181 15.19 2.56 18.02
CA ASP A 181 15.62 2.38 16.62
C ASP A 181 14.44 2.17 15.68
N GLU A 182 13.39 1.50 16.17
CA GLU A 182 12.12 1.44 15.45
C GLU A 182 11.52 2.86 15.32
N HIS A 183 11.54 3.66 16.38
CA HIS A 183 11.01 5.02 16.33
C HIS A 183 11.77 5.90 15.32
N LEU A 184 13.09 5.77 15.21
CA LEU A 184 13.90 6.47 14.20
C LEU A 184 13.57 6.00 12.78
N LEU A 185 13.41 4.69 12.56
CA LEU A 185 12.95 4.14 11.29
C LEU A 185 11.59 4.74 10.91
N LEU A 186 10.64 4.71 11.84
CA LEU A 186 9.28 5.22 11.62
C LEU A 186 9.27 6.72 11.33
N GLN A 187 10.08 7.50 12.06
CA GLN A 187 10.26 8.93 11.80
C GLN A 187 10.71 9.17 10.36
N HIS A 188 11.75 8.47 9.90
CA HIS A 188 12.26 8.66 8.54
C HIS A 188 11.25 8.24 7.46
N VAL A 189 10.46 7.20 7.70
CA VAL A 189 9.37 6.80 6.80
C VAL A 189 8.32 7.90 6.70
N VAL A 190 7.87 8.44 7.82
CA VAL A 190 6.89 9.53 7.86
C VAL A 190 7.43 10.80 7.19
N GLU A 191 8.67 11.20 7.49
CA GLU A 191 9.33 12.33 6.84
C GLU A 191 9.41 12.16 5.32
N LYS A 192 9.71 10.94 4.87
CA LYS A 192 9.82 10.62 3.45
C LYS A 192 8.47 10.72 2.72
N ILE A 193 7.38 10.30 3.35
CA ILE A 193 6.03 10.33 2.77
C ILE A 193 5.42 11.74 2.85
N SER A 194 5.64 12.46 3.95
CA SER A 194 5.08 13.81 4.18
C SER A 194 5.57 14.90 3.22
N GLY A 195 6.64 14.64 2.46
CA GLY A 195 7.23 15.60 1.53
C GLY A 195 6.33 15.95 0.33
N VAL A 196 5.27 15.20 0.07
CA VAL A 196 4.39 15.36 -1.10
C VAL A 196 2.92 15.22 -0.72
N GLU A 197 2.08 16.17 -1.13
CA GLU A 197 0.64 16.09 -0.93
C GLU A 197 0.00 15.11 -1.93
N GLY A 198 -0.94 14.28 -1.44
CA GLY A 198 -1.75 13.39 -2.29
C GLY A 198 -0.99 12.18 -2.84
N VAL A 199 -0.09 11.62 -2.05
CA VAL A 199 0.66 10.38 -2.34
C VAL A 199 -0.30 9.18 -2.42
N THR A 200 -0.04 8.26 -3.34
CA THR A 200 -0.66 6.94 -3.37
C THR A 200 0.34 5.88 -2.93
N LEU A 201 0.06 5.20 -1.81
CA LEU A 201 0.82 4.06 -1.32
C LEU A 201 0.28 2.77 -1.94
N VAL A 202 1.18 1.97 -2.53
CA VAL A 202 0.85 0.69 -3.15
C VAL A 202 1.52 -0.44 -2.41
N THR A 203 0.76 -1.41 -1.92
CA THR A 203 1.27 -2.59 -1.21
C THR A 203 0.98 -3.89 -1.97
N HIS A 204 1.77 -4.92 -1.65
CA HIS A 204 1.56 -6.27 -2.15
C HIS A 204 0.55 -7.01 -1.26
N GLU A 205 -0.28 -7.87 -1.86
CA GLU A 205 -1.27 -8.73 -1.20
C GLU A 205 -2.63 -8.13 -0.76
N HIS A 206 -3.44 -8.97 -0.12
CA HIS A 206 -4.90 -8.94 -0.03
C HIS A 206 -5.47 -8.05 1.09
N ASN A 207 -4.63 -7.42 1.90
CA ASN A 207 -5.10 -6.64 3.05
C ASN A 207 -4.17 -5.47 3.35
N ASN A 208 -4.75 -4.34 3.76
CA ASN A 208 -4.01 -3.15 4.19
C ASN A 208 -3.36 -3.32 5.57
N SER A 209 -3.32 -4.55 6.06
CA SER A 209 -2.77 -4.94 7.35
C SER A 209 -1.32 -4.48 7.54
N GLN A 210 -0.55 -4.34 6.45
CA GLN A 210 0.78 -3.73 6.50
C GLN A 210 0.75 -2.23 6.80
N ILE A 211 -0.11 -1.46 6.12
CA ILE A 211 -0.24 -0.02 6.34
C ILE A 211 -0.92 0.28 7.68
N GLU A 212 -1.91 -0.53 8.08
CA GLU A 212 -2.53 -0.47 9.41
C GLU A 212 -1.49 -0.72 10.51
N MET A 213 -0.64 -1.74 10.35
CA MET A 213 0.47 -1.97 11.27
C MET A 213 1.41 -0.77 11.32
N LEU A 214 1.78 -0.18 10.19
CA LEU A 214 2.62 1.02 10.17
C LEU A 214 1.94 2.19 10.88
N TYR A 215 0.64 2.40 10.65
CA TYR A 215 -0.14 3.42 11.33
C TYR A 215 -0.14 3.22 12.84
N ASP A 216 -0.49 2.02 13.32
CA ASP A 216 -0.57 1.70 14.74
C ASP A 216 0.79 1.87 15.43
N ARG A 217 1.88 1.41 14.79
CA ARG A 217 3.23 1.57 15.33
C ARG A 217 3.68 3.02 15.37
N VAL A 218 3.37 3.83 14.35
CA VAL A 218 3.64 5.28 14.39
C VAL A 218 2.84 5.95 15.52
N ALA A 219 1.57 5.60 15.68
CA ALA A 219 0.73 6.15 16.74
C ALA A 219 1.26 5.81 18.15
N LEU A 220 1.69 4.55 18.36
CA LEU A 220 2.32 4.11 19.62
C LEU A 220 3.65 4.83 19.86
N ALA A 221 4.49 4.95 18.84
CA ALA A 221 5.79 5.60 18.94
C ALA A 221 5.70 7.12 19.17
N ALA A 222 4.58 7.74 18.76
CA ALA A 222 4.28 9.16 18.96
C ALA A 222 3.94 9.53 20.42
N GLU A 223 3.84 8.55 21.33
CA GLU A 223 3.86 8.75 22.78
C GLU A 223 5.29 9.06 23.32
N GLY A 224 6.32 8.85 22.50
CA GLY A 224 7.73 9.08 22.83
C GLY A 224 8.25 10.48 22.44
N GLU A 225 9.58 10.67 22.56
CA GLU A 225 10.26 11.96 22.25
C GLU A 225 10.75 12.09 20.80
N ILE A 226 10.72 11.01 20.02
CA ILE A 226 11.34 10.93 18.68
C ILE A 226 10.35 11.30 17.57
N ILE A 227 9.13 10.76 17.65
CA ILE A 227 8.08 10.99 16.66
C ILE A 227 7.13 12.05 17.18
N ASP A 228 6.88 13.07 16.37
CA ASP A 228 5.93 14.12 16.71
C ASP A 228 4.51 13.56 16.85
N SER A 229 3.78 13.98 17.89
CA SER A 229 2.38 13.59 18.07
C SER A 229 1.53 13.99 16.87
N GLY A 230 0.83 13.02 16.26
CA GLY A 230 0.05 13.24 15.04
C GLY A 230 0.78 12.88 13.74
N ALA A 231 2.00 12.35 13.80
CA ALA A 231 2.77 11.88 12.65
C ALA A 231 2.08 10.74 11.88
N GLU A 232 1.27 9.92 12.55
CA GLU A 232 0.47 8.86 11.94
C GLU A 232 -0.51 9.41 10.89
N ARG A 233 -0.88 10.70 11.04
CA ARG A 233 -1.76 11.40 10.10
C ARG A 233 -1.20 11.51 8.69
N VAL A 234 0.12 11.38 8.51
CA VAL A 234 0.76 11.41 7.19
C VAL A 234 0.38 10.19 6.35
N LEU A 235 0.39 9.00 6.98
CA LEU A 235 -0.06 7.76 6.33
C LEU A 235 -1.53 7.82 6.03
N ASP A 236 -2.23 8.47 6.94
CA ASP A 236 -3.60 8.82 6.78
C ASP A 236 -3.76 9.67 5.50
N ASP A 237 -3.13 10.82 5.36
CA ASP A 237 -3.31 11.72 4.20
C ASP A 237 -2.90 11.14 2.82
N CYS A 238 -2.50 9.86 2.75
CA CYS A 238 -2.26 9.10 1.53
C CYS A 238 -3.47 8.25 1.08
N PHE A 239 -3.56 8.02 -0.24
CA PHE A 239 -4.41 6.97 -0.80
C PHE A 239 -3.73 5.61 -0.71
N HIS A 240 -4.45 4.56 -0.34
CA HIS A 240 -3.89 3.20 -0.26
C HIS A 240 -4.51 2.30 -1.33
N VAL A 241 -3.66 1.55 -2.02
CA VAL A 241 -4.02 0.64 -3.10
C VAL A 241 -3.28 -0.68 -2.93
N THR A 242 -3.97 -1.79 -3.11
CA THR A 242 -3.35 -3.11 -3.11
C THR A 242 -3.22 -3.69 -4.52
N THR A 243 -2.25 -4.58 -4.72
CA THR A 243 -2.08 -5.30 -5.99
C THR A 243 -3.06 -6.47 -6.17
N GLU A 244 -3.82 -6.84 -5.14
CA GLU A 244 -4.75 -7.99 -5.12
C GLU A 244 -5.66 -8.06 -6.35
N GLN A 245 -6.27 -6.92 -6.71
CA GLN A 245 -7.25 -6.88 -7.79
C GLN A 245 -6.64 -7.31 -9.14
N VAL A 246 -5.32 -7.19 -9.31
CA VAL A 246 -4.61 -7.72 -10.49
C VAL A 246 -4.77 -9.24 -10.58
N ALA A 247 -4.57 -9.98 -9.48
CA ALA A 247 -4.72 -11.43 -9.49
C ALA A 247 -6.17 -11.84 -9.79
N ILE A 248 -7.12 -11.22 -9.10
CA ILE A 248 -8.56 -11.48 -9.26
C ILE A 248 -8.99 -11.25 -10.71
N ARG A 249 -8.67 -10.08 -11.29
CA ARG A 249 -9.13 -9.71 -12.64
C ARG A 249 -8.41 -10.45 -13.76
N THR A 250 -7.24 -11.03 -13.49
CA THR A 250 -6.53 -11.90 -14.45
C THR A 250 -6.90 -13.37 -14.32
N GLY A 251 -7.76 -13.73 -13.36
CA GLY A 251 -8.06 -15.12 -13.02
C GLY A 251 -6.81 -15.89 -12.62
N ALA A 252 -5.86 -15.22 -11.96
CA ALA A 252 -4.67 -15.83 -11.40
C ALA A 252 -4.88 -16.10 -9.90
N ASP A 253 -4.24 -17.15 -9.40
CA ASP A 253 -4.30 -17.50 -7.98
C ASP A 253 -3.50 -16.50 -7.12
N THR A 254 -2.47 -15.88 -7.70
CA THR A 254 -1.61 -14.88 -7.03
C THR A 254 -1.21 -13.74 -7.97
N VAL A 255 -0.85 -12.59 -7.40
CA VAL A 255 -0.35 -11.42 -8.15
C VAL A 255 0.94 -11.78 -8.90
N MET A 256 1.83 -12.56 -8.27
CA MET A 256 3.04 -13.08 -8.93
C MET A 256 2.71 -13.91 -10.17
N GLN A 257 1.71 -14.79 -10.11
CA GLN A 257 1.29 -15.59 -11.26
C GLN A 257 0.70 -14.69 -12.37
N ALA A 258 -0.07 -13.66 -12.00
CA ALA A 258 -0.58 -12.67 -12.94
C ALA A 258 0.56 -11.89 -13.63
N ALA A 259 1.53 -11.42 -12.86
CA ALA A 259 2.69 -10.68 -13.34
C ALA A 259 3.57 -11.51 -14.28
N ARG A 260 3.79 -12.80 -13.96
CA ARG A 260 4.50 -13.73 -14.86
C ARG A 260 3.78 -13.92 -16.20
N LYS A 261 2.44 -14.02 -16.20
CA LYS A 261 1.64 -14.07 -17.44
C LYS A 261 1.81 -12.79 -18.30
N MET A 262 2.22 -11.68 -17.69
CA MET A 262 2.44 -10.38 -18.32
C MET A 262 3.92 -10.10 -18.64
N ASN A 263 4.82 -11.08 -18.47
CA ASN A 263 6.27 -10.90 -18.61
C ASN A 263 6.84 -9.76 -17.73
N ILE A 264 6.26 -9.54 -16.55
CA ILE A 264 6.89 -8.75 -15.49
C ILE A 264 7.86 -9.67 -14.77
N ASP A 265 9.07 -9.18 -14.48
CA ASP A 265 10.06 -9.95 -13.73
C ASP A 265 9.58 -10.14 -12.29
N VAL A 266 9.53 -11.39 -11.85
CA VAL A 266 9.10 -11.79 -10.51
C VAL A 266 10.05 -12.87 -10.02
N SER A 267 11.21 -12.41 -9.56
CA SER A 267 12.31 -13.26 -9.12
C SER A 267 12.31 -13.37 -7.60
N SER A 268 12.15 -14.58 -7.09
CA SER A 268 12.36 -14.86 -5.67
C SER A 268 13.82 -14.65 -5.32
N VAL A 269 14.09 -14.17 -4.10
CA VAL A 269 15.46 -14.03 -3.61
C VAL A 269 16.03 -15.42 -3.32
N LEU A 270 17.15 -15.72 -3.97
CA LEU A 270 17.89 -16.96 -3.77
C LEU A 270 19.12 -16.68 -2.93
N LEU A 271 19.28 -17.40 -1.81
CA LEU A 271 20.41 -17.25 -0.91
C LEU A 271 21.74 -17.55 -1.61
N ASP A 272 21.76 -18.53 -2.52
CA ASP A 272 22.94 -18.91 -3.32
C ASP A 272 23.47 -17.78 -4.23
N ASN A 273 22.70 -16.71 -4.43
CA ASN A 273 23.14 -15.54 -5.18
C ASN A 273 24.03 -14.59 -4.34
N TYR A 274 24.15 -14.84 -3.03
CA TYR A 274 24.87 -13.97 -2.10
C TYR A 274 25.93 -14.78 -1.33
N ASP A 275 27.16 -14.28 -1.31
CA ASP A 275 28.23 -14.89 -0.51
C ASP A 275 28.20 -14.33 0.91
N ILE A 276 27.21 -14.77 1.69
CA ILE A 276 26.95 -14.28 3.06
C ILE A 276 27.84 -14.92 4.12
N GLY A 277 28.85 -15.70 3.71
CA GLY A 277 29.82 -16.34 4.61
C GLY A 277 29.28 -17.51 5.44
N ILE A 278 28.10 -18.06 5.08
CA ILE A 278 27.46 -19.20 5.75
C ILE A 278 26.68 -20.10 4.78
N GLU A 279 26.67 -21.40 5.06
CA GLU A 279 25.88 -22.36 4.29
C GLU A 279 24.49 -22.56 4.92
N GLN A 280 23.45 -22.70 4.09
CA GLN A 280 22.04 -22.82 4.54
C GLN A 280 21.83 -23.92 5.58
N THR A 281 22.59 -25.01 5.51
CA THR A 281 22.56 -26.11 6.48
C THR A 281 22.97 -25.67 7.88
N ASP A 282 23.80 -24.63 8.03
CA ASP A 282 24.34 -24.22 9.33
C ASP A 282 23.27 -23.62 10.26
N TRP A 283 22.18 -23.07 9.72
CA TRP A 283 21.11 -22.46 10.53
C TRP A 283 19.73 -23.05 10.30
N ARG A 284 19.48 -23.73 9.16
CA ARG A 284 18.19 -24.38 8.89
C ARG A 284 18.08 -25.80 9.43
N ASP A 285 19.20 -26.50 9.65
CA ASP A 285 19.17 -27.88 10.16
C ASP A 285 18.54 -27.94 11.58
N ASP A 286 18.70 -26.88 12.37
CA ASP A 286 18.11 -26.75 13.71
C ASP A 286 16.60 -26.46 13.68
N TRP A 287 16.05 -26.06 12.52
CA TRP A 287 14.63 -25.72 12.39
C TRP A 287 13.72 -26.93 12.15
N GLU A 288 14.26 -28.06 11.71
CA GLU A 288 13.49 -29.31 11.49
C GLU A 288 12.85 -29.87 12.78
N ALA A 289 13.19 -29.31 13.95
CA ALA A 289 12.57 -29.62 15.23
C ALA A 289 11.19 -28.96 15.45
N LEU A 290 10.76 -28.02 14.59
CA LEU A 290 9.46 -27.37 14.64
C LEU A 290 8.38 -28.13 13.83
N PRO A 291 7.10 -28.14 14.25
CA PRO A 291 6.10 -29.05 13.69
C PRO A 291 5.54 -28.66 12.31
N GLU A 292 5.90 -27.49 11.79
CA GLU A 292 5.43 -27.00 10.49
C GLU A 292 6.44 -27.33 9.39
N THR A 293 5.93 -27.62 8.18
CA THR A 293 6.73 -28.01 7.01
C THR A 293 7.59 -26.86 6.51
N LEU A 294 8.70 -26.60 7.20
CA LEU A 294 9.71 -25.65 6.77
C LEU A 294 10.41 -26.17 5.51
N PRO A 295 10.84 -25.27 4.61
CA PRO A 295 11.65 -25.67 3.47
C PRO A 295 12.93 -26.36 3.93
N SER A 296 13.29 -27.45 3.25
CA SER A 296 14.58 -28.12 3.49
C SER A 296 15.73 -27.14 3.28
N ALA A 297 16.84 -27.34 3.99
CA ALA A 297 18.11 -26.62 3.76
C ALA A 297 18.62 -26.68 2.31
N SER A 298 18.09 -27.59 1.48
CA SER A 298 18.38 -27.69 0.04
C SER A 298 17.58 -26.74 -0.86
N VAL A 299 16.60 -26.00 -0.31
CA VAL A 299 15.75 -25.06 -1.06
C VAL A 299 16.42 -23.67 -1.06
N PRO A 300 16.96 -23.19 -2.18
CA PRO A 300 17.76 -21.95 -2.18
C PRO A 300 16.93 -20.68 -1.99
N GLN A 301 15.61 -20.77 -2.02
CA GLN A 301 14.71 -19.63 -1.83
C GLN A 301 14.76 -19.19 -0.37
N MET A 302 14.93 -17.88 -0.17
CA MET A 302 14.86 -17.25 1.14
C MET A 302 13.40 -17.18 1.62
N THR A 303 13.19 -17.30 2.93
CA THR A 303 11.89 -17.21 3.61
C THR A 303 11.91 -16.18 4.73
N ASP A 304 10.75 -15.89 5.32
CA ASP A 304 10.64 -14.95 6.45
C ASP A 304 11.47 -15.42 7.65
N GLN A 305 11.50 -16.74 7.91
CA GLN A 305 12.32 -17.31 8.97
C GLN A 305 13.82 -17.13 8.70
N ASP A 306 14.26 -17.20 7.43
CA ASP A 306 15.65 -16.89 7.05
C ASP A 306 15.96 -15.44 7.27
N TYR A 307 15.05 -14.57 6.87
CA TYR A 307 15.21 -13.14 7.05
C TYR A 307 15.39 -12.78 8.52
N GLU A 308 14.60 -13.36 9.43
CA GLU A 308 14.74 -13.15 10.87
C GLU A 308 16.11 -13.62 11.40
N VAL A 309 16.53 -14.85 11.10
CA VAL A 309 17.80 -15.40 11.59
C VAL A 309 19.01 -14.66 11.00
N LEU A 310 18.95 -14.30 9.72
CA LEU A 310 20.01 -13.54 9.05
C LEU A 310 20.09 -12.10 9.55
N LEU A 311 18.96 -11.49 9.95
CA LEU A 311 18.93 -10.19 10.62
C LEU A 311 19.62 -10.23 11.97
N GLU A 312 19.30 -11.21 12.83
CA GLU A 312 19.95 -11.35 14.14
C GLU A 312 21.46 -11.45 14.00
N ARG A 313 21.92 -12.28 13.05
CA ARG A 313 23.34 -12.39 12.74
C ARG A 313 23.95 -11.07 12.25
N TYR A 314 23.26 -10.34 11.39
CA TYR A 314 23.74 -9.07 10.87
C TYR A 314 23.98 -8.04 11.99
N PHE A 315 23.15 -8.07 13.05
CA PHE A 315 23.32 -7.18 14.20
C PHE A 315 24.32 -7.71 15.24
N ASP A 316 24.47 -9.03 15.37
CA ASP A 316 25.43 -9.64 16.30
C ASP A 316 26.89 -9.54 15.80
N ASP A 317 27.11 -9.38 14.49
CA ASP A 317 28.44 -9.26 13.91
C ASP A 317 28.99 -7.83 14.07
N GLU A 318 29.78 -7.60 15.12
CA GLU A 318 30.53 -6.34 15.33
C GLU A 318 31.59 -6.06 14.23
N SER A 319 31.78 -6.96 13.26
CA SER A 319 32.86 -6.87 12.27
C SER A 319 32.41 -6.27 10.92
N SER A 320 33.17 -5.28 10.44
CA SER A 320 33.05 -4.70 9.10
C SER A 320 33.74 -5.58 8.04
N SER A 321 33.36 -6.85 8.01
CA SER A 321 33.84 -7.85 7.05
C SER A 321 33.17 -7.70 5.68
N GLY A 322 33.73 -8.34 4.64
CA GLY A 322 33.08 -8.40 3.31
C GLY A 322 31.76 -9.17 3.34
N ASP A 323 31.67 -10.17 4.21
CA ASP A 323 30.50 -11.04 4.40
C ASP A 323 29.30 -10.24 4.96
N SER A 324 29.55 -9.24 5.81
CA SER A 324 28.52 -8.31 6.32
C SER A 324 27.88 -7.46 5.21
N ALA A 325 28.65 -7.04 4.19
CA ALA A 325 28.14 -6.27 3.07
C ALA A 325 27.29 -7.10 2.09
N GLU A 326 27.66 -8.37 1.88
CA GLU A 326 26.86 -9.33 1.12
C GLU A 326 25.57 -9.69 1.85
N LEU A 327 25.65 -9.89 3.17
CA LEU A 327 24.50 -10.14 4.04
C LEU A 327 23.50 -8.98 4.03
N ALA A 328 23.97 -7.74 4.19
CA ALA A 328 23.14 -6.55 4.06
C ALA A 328 22.44 -6.48 2.69
N ARG A 329 23.13 -6.85 1.61
CA ARG A 329 22.53 -6.87 0.27
C ARG A 329 21.46 -7.95 0.12
N CYS A 330 21.70 -9.13 0.70
CA CYS A 330 20.74 -10.22 0.73
C CYS A 330 19.46 -9.81 1.48
N LEU A 331 19.62 -9.26 2.70
CA LEU A 331 18.51 -8.75 3.53
C LEU A 331 17.73 -7.64 2.80
N LYS A 332 18.43 -6.68 2.20
CA LYS A 332 17.81 -5.62 1.40
C LYS A 332 17.00 -6.17 0.23
N ALA A 333 17.57 -7.12 -0.51
CA ALA A 333 16.90 -7.74 -1.66
C ALA A 333 15.64 -8.48 -1.23
N TYR A 334 15.67 -9.19 -0.10
CA TYR A 334 14.50 -9.87 0.44
C TYR A 334 13.41 -8.90 0.88
N ALA A 335 13.76 -7.94 1.73
CA ALA A 335 12.81 -6.98 2.29
C ALA A 335 12.08 -6.15 1.21
N SER A 336 12.77 -5.90 0.08
CA SER A 336 12.26 -5.12 -1.05
C SER A 336 11.79 -5.94 -2.27
N ALA A 337 11.71 -7.27 -2.16
CA ALA A 337 11.44 -8.15 -3.31
C ALA A 337 10.14 -7.78 -4.06
N ASP A 338 9.09 -7.42 -3.34
CA ASP A 338 7.79 -7.07 -3.93
C ASP A 338 7.77 -5.68 -4.58
N LEU A 339 8.75 -4.81 -4.30
CA LEU A 339 8.78 -3.47 -4.85
C LEU A 339 9.07 -3.46 -6.36
N GLU A 340 9.89 -4.39 -6.87
CA GLU A 340 10.10 -4.53 -8.32
C GLU A 340 8.85 -5.08 -9.01
N LEU A 341 8.10 -5.98 -8.35
CA LEU A 341 6.80 -6.43 -8.84
C LEU A 341 5.81 -5.26 -8.93
N ILE A 342 5.65 -4.50 -7.84
CA ILE A 342 4.78 -3.31 -7.79
C ILE A 342 5.19 -2.31 -8.87
N ARG A 343 6.48 -1.97 -8.95
CA ARG A 343 6.99 -1.04 -9.96
C ARG A 343 6.75 -1.56 -11.38
N GLY A 344 6.93 -2.86 -11.62
CA GLY A 344 6.66 -3.50 -12.91
C GLY A 344 5.19 -3.43 -13.30
N LEU A 345 4.28 -3.71 -12.36
CA LEU A 345 2.83 -3.61 -12.57
C LEU A 345 2.40 -2.17 -12.90
N ILE A 346 2.98 -1.18 -12.23
CA ILE A 346 2.69 0.23 -12.45
C ILE A 346 3.27 0.68 -13.81
N ALA A 347 4.55 0.39 -14.08
CA ALA A 347 5.22 0.79 -15.31
C ALA A 347 4.57 0.21 -16.59
N GLN A 348 3.94 -0.97 -16.49
CA GLN A 348 3.18 -1.57 -17.59
C GLN A 348 1.70 -1.14 -17.63
N GLY A 349 1.28 -0.19 -16.78
CA GLY A 349 -0.11 0.26 -16.65
C GLY A 349 -1.07 -0.87 -16.31
N VAL A 350 -0.59 -1.92 -15.63
CA VAL A 350 -1.42 -3.06 -15.20
C VAL A 350 -2.25 -2.65 -14.01
N MET A 351 -1.65 -1.92 -13.06
CA MET A 351 -2.36 -1.37 -11.91
C MET A 351 -3.53 -0.49 -12.36
N ASP A 352 -3.31 0.39 -13.33
CA ASP A 352 -4.31 1.26 -13.93
C ASP A 352 -5.53 0.52 -14.47
N ARG A 353 -5.26 -0.61 -15.16
CA ARG A 353 -6.28 -1.37 -15.89
C ARG A 353 -7.00 -2.36 -15.00
N LEU A 354 -6.28 -2.96 -14.05
CA LEU A 354 -6.72 -4.17 -13.34
C LEU A 354 -6.81 -4.00 -11.83
N ALA A 355 -6.19 -2.96 -11.25
CA ALA A 355 -6.33 -2.63 -9.85
C ALA A 355 -7.10 -1.33 -9.66
N CYS A 356 -6.42 -0.18 -9.80
CA CYS A 356 -6.97 1.14 -9.51
C CYS A 356 -6.59 2.11 -10.63
N SER A 357 -7.59 2.73 -11.24
CA SER A 357 -7.41 3.67 -12.36
C SER A 357 -6.64 4.94 -11.99
N ARG A 358 -6.47 5.25 -10.69
CA ARG A 358 -5.74 6.43 -10.21
C ARG A 358 -4.23 6.32 -10.36
N VAL A 359 -3.71 5.09 -10.42
CA VAL A 359 -2.29 4.82 -10.68
C VAL A 359 -1.88 5.31 -12.09
N ALA A 360 -2.86 5.47 -12.99
CA ALA A 360 -2.65 5.83 -14.40
C ALA A 360 -2.20 7.26 -14.67
N SER A 361 -2.15 8.08 -13.63
CA SER A 361 -2.07 9.53 -13.75
C SER A 361 -0.82 10.06 -14.46
N ARG A 362 0.23 9.25 -14.69
CA ARG A 362 1.50 9.73 -15.25
C ARG A 362 2.29 8.78 -16.16
N VAL A 363 1.87 7.52 -16.39
CA VAL A 363 2.66 6.67 -17.29
C VAL A 363 2.52 7.21 -18.71
N PRO A 364 3.60 7.73 -19.35
CA PRO A 364 3.49 8.18 -20.73
C PRO A 364 3.10 6.96 -21.55
N ARG A 365 1.93 7.01 -22.19
CA ARG A 365 1.53 6.01 -23.16
C ARG A 365 2.68 5.87 -24.15
N ARG A 366 3.29 4.69 -24.20
CA ARG A 366 4.18 4.34 -25.30
C ARG A 366 3.28 4.26 -26.54
N ASP A 367 3.37 5.30 -27.36
CA ASP A 367 2.83 5.34 -28.72
C ASP A 367 3.44 4.24 -29.59
#